data_AF-A0A0N1BFB7-F1
#
_entry.id   AF-A0A0N1BFB7-F1
#
_cell.length_a   1.000
_cell.length_b   1.000
_cell.length_c   1.000
_cell.angle_alpha   90.00
_cell.angle_beta   90.00
_cell.angle_gamma   90.00
#
_symmetry.space_group_name_H-M   'P 1'
#
loop_
_entity.id
_entity.type
_entity.pdbx_description
1 polymer ?
#
loop_
_entity_poly.entity_id
_entity_poly.type
_entity_poly.pdbx_seq_one_letter_code
_entity_poly.pdbx_strand_id
1 'polypeptide(L)'
;MNESFDGERRPPIPAEIRRRVLVEAGHRCAIPTCRYIEVEIHHIIPWANCRSHDYDNLIALCANCHRRADRGEIDRKSLRLYKINLRFAHDKFSQLEMDILFDAARLPPGQGILWTPVMMVLIRRVIEAGYLVVVAPQTIVSIGGLDQSPRQLMISAKGREFLADFGDHEL
;
A
#
# COMPACT_ATOMS: atom_id res chain seq x y z
N MET A 1 31.97 -40.51 -25.21
CA MET A 1 31.02 -40.67 -24.09
C MET A 1 30.36 -39.33 -23.91
N ASN A 2 29.07 -39.25 -24.21
CA ASN A 2 28.27 -38.02 -24.08
C ASN A 2 27.93 -37.84 -22.60
N GLU A 3 28.50 -36.83 -21.97
CA GLU A 3 28.02 -36.33 -20.68
C GLU A 3 26.78 -35.47 -20.94
N SER A 4 25.61 -36.04 -20.66
CA SER A 4 24.35 -35.32 -20.62
C SER A 4 24.32 -34.43 -19.39
N PHE A 5 24.33 -33.10 -19.59
CA PHE A 5 24.05 -32.11 -18.55
C PHE A 5 22.62 -32.32 -18.03
N ASP A 6 22.51 -32.88 -16.84
CA ASP A 6 21.24 -33.04 -16.14
C ASP A 6 20.72 -31.65 -15.75
N GLY A 7 19.53 -31.30 -16.26
CA GLY A 7 18.97 -29.95 -16.18
C GLY A 7 18.63 -29.56 -14.75
N GLU A 8 19.37 -28.58 -14.20
CA GLU A 8 19.13 -28.01 -12.87
C GLU A 8 17.67 -27.61 -12.68
N ARG A 9 16.95 -28.42 -11.88
CA ARG A 9 15.55 -28.18 -11.54
C ARG A 9 15.47 -26.92 -10.68
N ARG A 10 14.64 -25.95 -11.09
CA ARG A 10 14.38 -24.72 -10.32
C ARG A 10 14.01 -25.08 -8.87
N PRO A 11 14.73 -24.60 -7.84
CA PRO A 11 14.38 -24.86 -6.46
C PRO A 11 13.01 -24.22 -6.12
N PRO A 12 12.32 -24.76 -5.09
CA PRO A 12 11.11 -24.13 -4.60
C PRO A 12 11.41 -22.77 -3.97
N ILE A 13 10.44 -21.85 -4.04
CA ILE A 13 10.52 -20.57 -3.32
C ILE A 13 10.55 -20.85 -1.82
N PRO A 14 11.53 -20.33 -1.04
CA PRO A 14 11.58 -20.52 0.40
C PRO A 14 10.28 -20.13 1.10
N ALA A 15 9.85 -20.94 2.06
CA ALA A 15 8.54 -20.79 2.71
C ALA A 15 8.33 -19.41 3.36
N GLU A 16 9.38 -18.82 3.93
CA GLU A 16 9.34 -17.48 4.52
C GLU A 16 9.07 -16.39 3.47
N ILE A 17 9.81 -16.41 2.36
CA ILE A 17 9.63 -15.46 1.26
C ILE A 17 8.23 -15.63 0.67
N ARG A 18 7.79 -16.87 0.44
CA ARG A 18 6.44 -17.18 -0.02
C ARG A 18 5.37 -16.59 0.91
N ARG A 19 5.52 -16.76 2.23
CA ARG A 19 4.60 -16.21 3.23
C ARG A 19 4.58 -14.68 3.15
N ARG A 20 5.75 -14.03 3.05
CA ARG A 20 5.84 -12.56 2.95
C ARG A 20 5.10 -12.02 1.73
N VAL A 21 5.25 -12.65 0.56
CA VAL A 21 4.56 -12.25 -0.68
C VAL A 21 3.04 -12.44 -0.56
N LEU A 22 2.60 -13.55 0.03
CA LEU A 22 1.17 -13.81 0.24
C LEU A 22 0.53 -12.85 1.24
N VAL A 23 1.22 -12.57 2.36
CA VAL A 23 0.75 -11.61 3.37
C VAL A 23 0.64 -10.23 2.74
N GLU A 24 1.69 -9.75 2.06
CA GLU A 24 1.71 -8.45 1.34
C GLU A 24 0.51 -8.29 0.39
N ALA A 25 0.10 -9.36 -0.28
CA ALA A 25 -1.04 -9.32 -1.20
C ALA A 25 -2.40 -9.53 -0.51
N GLY A 26 -2.43 -9.78 0.80
CA GLY A 26 -3.63 -10.16 1.55
C GLY A 26 -4.22 -11.50 1.09
N HIS A 27 -3.38 -12.44 0.69
CA HIS A 27 -3.76 -13.75 0.11
C HIS A 27 -4.72 -13.61 -1.09
N ARG A 28 -4.56 -12.56 -1.89
CA ARG A 28 -5.36 -12.26 -3.08
C ARG A 28 -4.48 -11.82 -4.23
N CYS A 29 -5.04 -11.82 -5.44
CA CYS A 29 -4.37 -11.34 -6.63
C CYS A 29 -3.93 -9.88 -6.42
N ALA A 30 -2.67 -9.59 -6.74
CA ALA A 30 -2.06 -8.27 -6.60
C ALA A 30 -2.61 -7.22 -7.57
N ILE A 31 -3.28 -7.65 -8.64
CA ILE A 31 -3.91 -6.72 -9.58
C ILE A 31 -5.09 -6.02 -8.89
N PRO A 32 -5.08 -4.67 -8.76
CA PRO A 32 -6.02 -3.94 -7.91
C PRO A 32 -7.49 -4.20 -8.21
N THR A 33 -7.85 -4.35 -9.48
CA THR A 33 -9.23 -4.61 -9.92
C THR A 33 -9.62 -6.08 -9.91
N CYS A 34 -8.68 -7.01 -9.73
CA CYS A 34 -8.93 -8.45 -9.77
C CYS A 34 -9.19 -9.04 -8.38
N ARG A 35 -8.22 -8.93 -7.46
CA ARG A 35 -8.30 -9.40 -6.05
C ARG A 35 -8.85 -10.83 -5.84
N TYR A 36 -8.78 -11.69 -6.86
CA TYR A 36 -9.21 -13.09 -6.79
C TYR A 36 -8.41 -13.85 -5.72
N ILE A 37 -9.03 -14.85 -5.09
CA ILE A 37 -8.51 -15.47 -3.86
C ILE A 37 -7.41 -16.49 -4.15
N GLU A 38 -7.57 -17.33 -5.18
CA GLU A 38 -6.57 -18.35 -5.49
C GLU A 38 -5.42 -17.75 -6.30
N VAL A 39 -4.21 -17.83 -5.75
CA VAL A 39 -3.02 -17.17 -6.30
C VAL A 39 -1.79 -18.05 -6.31
N GLU A 40 -0.95 -17.78 -7.30
CA GLU A 40 0.38 -18.32 -7.50
C GLU A 40 1.41 -17.19 -7.37
N ILE A 41 2.67 -17.53 -7.07
CA ILE A 41 3.75 -16.53 -7.04
C ILE A 41 4.38 -16.45 -8.42
N HIS A 42 4.30 -15.26 -9.00
CA HIS A 42 4.91 -14.89 -10.26
C HIS A 42 6.25 -14.17 -10.05
N HIS A 43 7.17 -14.40 -10.96
CA HIS A 43 8.48 -13.74 -11.05
C HIS A 43 8.40 -12.57 -12.03
N ILE A 44 8.50 -11.32 -11.57
CA ILE A 44 8.42 -10.11 -12.42
C ILE A 44 9.53 -10.13 -13.49
N ILE A 45 10.77 -10.39 -13.07
CA ILE A 45 11.88 -10.80 -13.93
C ILE A 45 11.88 -12.33 -13.95
N PRO A 46 11.67 -12.97 -15.12
CA PRO A 46 11.55 -14.42 -15.22
C PRO A 46 12.74 -15.16 -14.61
N TRP A 47 12.47 -16.35 -14.03
CA TRP A 47 13.48 -17.21 -13.43
C TRP A 47 14.68 -17.47 -14.35
N ALA A 48 14.43 -17.64 -15.66
CA ALA A 48 15.47 -17.85 -16.66
C ALA A 48 16.55 -16.76 -16.67
N ASN A 49 16.20 -15.55 -16.23
CA ASN A 49 17.08 -14.38 -16.22
C ASN A 49 17.65 -14.07 -14.83
N CYS A 50 16.86 -14.16 -13.75
CA CYS A 50 17.33 -13.78 -12.42
C CYS A 50 17.95 -14.94 -11.63
N ARG A 51 17.49 -16.18 -11.86
CA ARG A 51 17.85 -17.39 -11.08
C ARG A 51 17.82 -17.19 -9.56
N SER A 52 16.98 -16.26 -9.08
CA SER A 52 16.84 -15.89 -7.67
C SER A 52 15.37 -15.85 -7.25
N HIS A 53 15.14 -15.93 -5.94
CA HIS A 53 13.83 -15.77 -5.31
C HIS A 53 13.74 -14.47 -4.50
N ASP A 54 14.29 -13.39 -5.04
CA ASP A 54 14.31 -12.10 -4.36
C ASP A 54 12.89 -11.60 -4.13
N TYR A 55 12.58 -11.25 -2.88
CA TYR A 55 11.24 -10.84 -2.47
C TYR A 55 10.67 -9.71 -3.34
N ASP A 56 11.50 -8.74 -3.74
CA ASP A 56 11.09 -7.61 -4.58
C ASP A 56 10.76 -8.01 -6.03
N ASN A 57 11.25 -9.17 -6.47
CA ASN A 57 10.98 -9.72 -7.80
C ASN A 57 9.77 -10.68 -7.82
N LEU A 58 9.07 -10.87 -6.70
CA LEU A 58 7.95 -11.82 -6.57
C LEU A 58 6.63 -11.09 -6.32
N ILE A 59 5.56 -11.52 -6.99
CA ILE A 59 4.22 -10.94 -6.86
C ILE A 59 3.15 -12.06 -6.87
N ALA A 60 2.10 -11.95 -6.07
CA ALA A 60 1.01 -12.93 -6.04
C ALA A 60 -0.05 -12.62 -7.11
N LEU A 61 -0.30 -13.54 -8.05
CA LEU A 61 -1.28 -13.37 -9.13
C LEU A 61 -2.21 -14.58 -9.21
N CYS A 62 -3.48 -14.37 -9.56
CA CYS A 62 -4.36 -15.48 -9.93
C CYS A 62 -3.95 -16.06 -11.30
N ALA A 63 -4.36 -17.29 -11.61
CA ALA A 63 -3.98 -17.98 -12.85
C ALA A 63 -4.24 -17.14 -14.13
N ASN A 64 -5.32 -16.36 -14.16
CA ASN A 64 -5.64 -15.49 -15.30
C ASN A 64 -4.67 -14.31 -15.43
N CYS A 65 -4.42 -13.58 -14.35
CA CYS A 65 -3.48 -12.46 -14.38
C CYS A 65 -2.03 -12.93 -14.55
N HIS A 66 -1.71 -14.12 -14.02
CA HIS A 66 -0.42 -14.77 -14.20
C HIS A 66 -0.13 -15.02 -15.69
N ARG A 67 -1.08 -15.65 -16.41
CA ARG A 67 -0.97 -15.86 -17.86
C ARG A 67 -0.86 -14.57 -18.65
N ARG A 68 -1.58 -13.52 -18.25
CA ARG A 68 -1.51 -12.20 -18.91
C ARG A 68 -0.14 -11.55 -18.71
N ALA A 69 0.45 -11.68 -17.52
CA ALA A 69 1.81 -11.23 -17.23
C ALA A 69 2.85 -12.02 -18.05
N ASP A 70 2.73 -13.35 -18.12
CA ASP A 70 3.62 -14.20 -18.94
C ASP A 70 3.59 -13.82 -20.43
N ARG A 71 2.41 -13.42 -20.94
CA ARG A 71 2.23 -12.92 -22.31
C ARG A 71 2.68 -11.47 -22.51
N GLY A 72 3.07 -10.77 -21.45
CA GLY A 72 3.47 -9.36 -21.50
C GLY A 72 2.32 -8.36 -21.65
N GLU A 73 1.05 -8.80 -21.54
CA GLU A 73 -0.10 -7.88 -21.52
C GLU A 73 -0.15 -7.02 -20.26
N ILE A 74 0.40 -7.55 -19.16
CA ILE A 74 0.70 -6.80 -17.94
C ILE A 74 2.20 -6.71 -17.89
N ASP A 75 2.74 -5.55 -18.23
CA ASP A 75 4.18 -5.35 -18.34
C ASP A 75 4.87 -5.30 -16.96
N ARG A 76 6.20 -5.45 -16.95
CA ARG A 76 6.99 -5.49 -15.71
C ARG A 76 6.93 -4.18 -14.91
N LYS A 77 6.80 -3.02 -15.57
CA LYS A 77 6.68 -1.75 -14.87
C LYS A 77 5.36 -1.72 -14.10
N SER A 78 4.26 -2.12 -14.75
CA SER A 78 2.95 -2.26 -14.11
C SER A 78 2.98 -3.25 -12.93
N LEU A 79 3.61 -4.42 -13.07
CA LEU A 79 3.72 -5.39 -11.98
C LEU A 79 4.46 -4.82 -10.76
N ARG A 80 5.53 -4.04 -10.98
CA ARG A 80 6.25 -3.38 -9.87
C ARG A 80 5.36 -2.35 -9.18
N LEU A 81 4.65 -1.51 -9.94
CA LEU A 81 3.70 -0.54 -9.38
C LEU A 81 2.60 -1.22 -8.57
N TYR A 82 2.02 -2.33 -9.06
CA TYR A 82 1.02 -3.07 -8.31
C TYR A 82 1.57 -3.65 -7.00
N LYS A 83 2.78 -4.21 -7.02
CA LYS A 83 3.44 -4.73 -5.81
C LYS A 83 3.72 -3.62 -4.79
N ILE A 84 4.22 -2.48 -5.24
CA ILE A 84 4.43 -1.28 -4.42
C ILE A 84 3.10 -0.87 -3.78
N ASN A 85 2.04 -0.74 -4.58
CA ASN A 85 0.72 -0.33 -4.08
C ASN A 85 0.12 -1.31 -3.08
N LEU A 86 0.44 -2.61 -3.12
CA LEU A 86 0.01 -3.56 -2.10
C LEU A 86 0.58 -3.27 -0.72
N ARG A 87 1.83 -2.81 -0.63
CA ARG A 87 2.45 -2.40 0.65
C ARG A 87 1.70 -1.24 1.29
N PHE A 88 1.04 -0.42 0.46
CA PHE A 88 0.22 0.70 0.87
C PHE A 88 -1.27 0.32 1.06
N ALA A 89 -1.76 -0.69 0.34
CA ALA A 89 -3.16 -1.11 0.27
C ALA A 89 -3.53 -2.26 1.21
N HIS A 90 -2.65 -2.71 2.10
CA HIS A 90 -3.16 -3.21 3.37
C HIS A 90 -3.92 -2.04 3.99
N ASP A 91 -5.26 -2.10 3.97
CA ASP A 91 -6.27 -1.09 4.39
C ASP A 91 -6.06 -0.48 5.80
N LYS A 92 -4.86 -0.02 6.10
CA LYS A 92 -4.49 0.62 7.35
C LYS A 92 -5.23 1.94 7.46
N PHE A 93 -5.46 2.59 6.33
CA PHE A 93 -6.19 3.84 6.21
C PHE A 93 -7.17 3.75 5.03
N SER A 94 -8.36 4.30 5.22
CA SER A 94 -9.34 4.49 4.14
C SER A 94 -8.86 5.53 3.13
N GLN A 95 -9.52 5.59 1.96
CA GLN A 95 -9.26 6.63 0.96
C GLN A 95 -9.44 8.04 1.56
N LEU A 96 -10.54 8.26 2.30
CA LEU A 96 -10.79 9.52 2.99
C LEU A 96 -9.63 9.88 3.95
N GLU A 97 -9.13 8.92 4.71
CA GLU A 97 -8.00 9.14 5.63
C GLU A 97 -6.73 9.57 4.90
N MET A 98 -6.44 8.97 3.75
CA MET A 98 -5.30 9.34 2.92
C MET A 98 -5.49 10.71 2.28
N ASP A 99 -6.66 11.00 1.72
CA ASP A 99 -6.98 12.28 1.09
C ASP A 99 -6.82 13.44 2.08
N ILE A 100 -7.36 13.29 3.31
CA ILE A 100 -7.22 14.28 4.38
C ILE A 100 -5.75 14.47 4.78
N LEU A 101 -4.96 13.40 4.83
CA LEU A 101 -3.54 13.48 5.13
C LEU A 101 -2.78 14.24 4.03
N PHE A 102 -3.05 13.96 2.76
CA PHE A 102 -2.47 14.68 1.62
C PHE A 102 -2.87 16.16 1.60
N ASP A 103 -4.14 16.47 1.85
CA ASP A 103 -4.61 17.85 1.87
C ASP A 103 -4.00 18.64 3.04
N ALA A 104 -3.87 18.02 4.22
CA ALA A 104 -3.18 18.64 5.35
C ALA A 104 -1.69 18.89 5.04
N ALA A 105 -1.05 18.04 4.23
CA ALA A 105 0.35 18.21 3.80
C ALA A 105 0.57 19.43 2.91
N ARG A 106 -0.43 19.75 2.06
CA ARG A 106 -0.42 20.87 1.11
C ARG A 106 -0.62 22.23 1.76
N LEU A 107 -1.11 22.27 3.00
CA LEU A 107 -1.31 23.52 3.73
C LEU A 107 0.03 24.12 4.21
N PRO A 108 0.14 25.46 4.25
CA PRO A 108 1.31 26.13 4.81
C PRO A 108 1.60 25.72 6.27
N PRO A 109 2.85 25.82 6.73
CA PRO A 109 3.20 25.56 8.12
C PRO A 109 2.33 26.38 9.08
N GLY A 110 1.83 25.75 10.14
CA GLY A 110 0.97 26.40 11.13
C GLY A 110 -0.52 26.45 10.76
N GLN A 111 -0.90 25.98 9.56
CA GLN A 111 -2.30 25.82 9.17
C GLN A 111 -2.75 24.36 9.24
N GLY A 112 -4.06 24.16 9.26
CA GLY A 112 -4.68 22.84 9.32
C GLY A 112 -6.12 22.88 8.85
N ILE A 113 -6.63 21.70 8.48
CA ILE A 113 -8.00 21.52 7.99
C ILE A 113 -8.97 21.67 9.16
N LEU A 114 -10.02 22.47 9.00
CA LEU A 114 -11.10 22.51 9.97
C LEU A 114 -11.97 21.26 9.84
N TRP A 115 -12.20 20.58 10.95
CA TRP A 115 -12.90 19.31 10.99
C TRP A 115 -13.96 19.27 12.09
N THR A 116 -15.08 18.64 11.77
CA THR A 116 -16.20 18.52 12.69
C THR A 116 -15.97 17.37 13.67
N PRO A 117 -16.17 17.57 15.00
CA PRO A 117 -15.94 16.54 16.02
C PRO A 117 -16.65 15.20 15.74
N VAL A 118 -17.89 15.22 15.24
CA VAL A 118 -18.65 14.00 14.94
C VAL A 118 -18.01 13.13 13.85
N MET A 119 -17.28 13.75 12.92
CA MET A 119 -16.62 13.06 11.80
C MET A 119 -15.22 12.54 12.17
N MET A 120 -14.73 12.78 13.39
CA MET A 120 -13.39 12.35 13.83
C MET A 120 -13.19 10.83 13.75
N VAL A 121 -14.27 10.06 13.94
CA VAL A 121 -14.24 8.59 13.82
C VAL A 121 -13.79 8.13 12.43
N LEU A 122 -14.08 8.90 11.38
CA LEU A 122 -13.75 8.55 9.99
C LEU A 122 -12.25 8.65 9.71
N ILE A 123 -11.53 9.45 10.49
CA ILE A 123 -10.10 9.71 10.33
C ILE A 123 -9.26 9.22 11.51
N ARG A 124 -9.85 8.37 12.36
CA ARG A 124 -9.28 7.99 13.64
C ARG A 124 -7.94 7.27 13.49
N ARG A 125 -7.75 6.44 12.45
CA ARG A 125 -6.55 5.61 12.35
C ARG A 125 -5.32 6.44 12.01
N VAL A 126 -5.42 7.46 11.16
CA VAL A 126 -4.30 8.37 10.87
C VAL A 126 -3.91 9.25 12.06
N ILE A 127 -4.88 9.59 12.92
CA ILE A 127 -4.63 10.31 14.18
C ILE A 127 -3.91 9.38 15.17
N GLU A 128 -4.42 8.17 15.38
CA GLU A 128 -3.80 7.17 16.28
C GLU A 128 -2.41 6.73 15.78
N ALA A 129 -2.19 6.69 14.47
CA ALA A 129 -0.87 6.45 13.88
C ALA A 129 0.11 7.63 14.12
N GLY A 130 -0.38 8.78 14.57
CA GLY A 130 0.39 9.99 14.83
C GLY A 130 0.74 10.77 13.58
N TYR A 131 0.00 10.59 12.47
CA TYR A 131 0.25 11.29 11.21
C TYR A 131 -0.47 12.65 11.15
N LEU A 132 -1.60 12.77 11.85
CA LEU A 132 -2.30 14.02 12.08
C LEU A 132 -2.28 14.38 13.57
N VAL A 133 -2.08 15.66 13.86
CA VAL A 133 -2.23 16.29 15.18
C VAL A 133 -3.57 17.02 15.19
N VAL A 134 -4.36 16.77 16.25
CA VAL A 134 -5.65 17.43 16.46
C VAL A 134 -5.43 18.58 17.43
N VAL A 135 -5.59 19.81 16.96
CA VAL A 135 -5.49 21.00 17.80
C VAL A 135 -6.85 21.32 18.39
N ALA A 136 -6.85 21.69 19.68
CA ALA A 136 -8.04 22.11 20.39
C ALA A 136 -8.70 23.32 19.70
N PRO A 137 -10.04 23.40 19.71
CA PRO A 137 -10.75 24.50 19.07
C PRO A 137 -10.44 25.82 19.78
N GLN A 138 -10.29 26.90 19.01
CA GLN A 138 -10.16 28.25 19.59
C GLN A 138 -11.51 28.78 20.11
N THR A 139 -12.62 28.27 19.57
CA THR A 139 -13.98 28.70 19.91
C THR A 139 -14.84 27.48 20.20
N ILE A 140 -15.59 27.53 21.30
CA ILE A 140 -16.55 26.47 21.67
C ILE A 140 -17.89 26.75 21.01
N VAL A 141 -18.41 25.78 20.26
CA VAL A 141 -19.71 25.85 19.59
C VAL A 141 -20.51 24.61 19.96
N SER A 142 -21.74 24.81 20.47
CA SER A 142 -22.66 23.72 20.80
C SER A 142 -24.00 23.96 20.11
N ILE A 143 -24.52 22.93 19.42
CA ILE A 143 -25.82 22.97 18.75
C ILE A 143 -26.63 21.77 19.22
N GLY A 144 -27.78 22.02 19.86
CA GLY A 144 -28.64 20.96 20.39
C GLY A 144 -27.95 20.08 21.46
N GLY A 145 -26.96 20.61 22.19
CA GLY A 145 -26.19 19.87 23.19
C GLY A 145 -25.02 19.06 22.64
N LEU A 146 -24.76 19.09 21.34
CA LEU A 146 -23.63 18.41 20.70
C LEU A 146 -22.47 19.37 20.46
N ASP A 147 -21.23 18.93 20.76
CA ASP A 147 -20.00 19.68 20.45
C ASP A 147 -19.81 19.77 18.93
N GLN A 148 -19.86 21.00 18.41
CA GLN A 148 -19.60 21.35 17.01
C GLN A 148 -18.35 22.22 16.87
N SER A 149 -17.54 22.34 17.93
CA SER A 149 -16.34 23.17 17.94
C SER A 149 -15.33 22.62 16.91
N PRO A 150 -14.98 23.38 15.86
CA PRO A 150 -14.14 22.88 14.78
C PRO A 150 -12.75 22.54 15.30
N ARG A 151 -12.33 21.30 15.10
CA ARG A 151 -10.97 20.84 15.42
C ARG A 151 -10.07 21.14 14.23
N GLN A 152 -8.87 21.63 14.49
CA GLN A 152 -7.91 21.86 13.43
C GLN A 152 -6.99 20.64 13.30
N LEU A 153 -6.98 20.02 12.13
CA LEU A 153 -6.14 18.87 11.80
C LEU A 153 -4.87 19.37 11.11
N MET A 154 -3.73 19.13 11.74
CA MET A 154 -2.42 19.51 11.22
C MET A 154 -1.62 18.26 10.91
N ILE A 155 -0.88 18.25 9.79
CA ILE A 155 0.04 17.15 9.52
C ILE A 155 1.24 17.18 10.47
N SER A 156 1.62 16.03 11.00
CA SER A 156 2.80 15.88 11.85
C SER A 156 4.08 15.70 11.01
N ALA A 157 5.25 15.83 11.62
CA ALA A 157 6.52 15.47 10.96
C ALA A 157 6.51 14.01 10.48
N LYS A 158 6.05 13.09 11.33
CA LYS A 158 5.87 11.66 11.00
C LYS A 158 4.90 11.45 9.83
N GLY A 159 3.83 12.24 9.75
CA GLY A 159 2.89 12.21 8.64
C GLY A 159 3.54 12.68 7.33
N ARG A 160 4.36 13.73 7.38
CA ARG A 160 5.12 14.20 6.20
C ARG A 160 6.15 13.19 5.72
N GLU A 161 6.88 12.55 6.63
CA GLU A 161 7.82 11.47 6.32
C GLU A 161 7.09 10.27 5.67
N PHE A 162 5.97 9.84 6.26
CA PHE A 162 5.15 8.78 5.69
C PHE A 162 4.67 9.08 4.26
N LEU A 163 4.32 10.34 3.96
CA LEU A 163 3.96 10.76 2.60
C LEU A 163 5.17 10.88 1.67
N ALA A 164 6.35 11.25 2.16
CA ALA A 164 7.59 11.28 1.36
C ALA A 164 7.96 9.87 0.89
N ASP A 165 7.92 8.89 1.82
CA ASP A 165 8.09 7.47 1.51
C ASP A 165 7.02 6.96 0.53
N PHE A 166 5.83 7.59 0.49
CA PHE A 166 4.76 7.28 -0.46
C PHE A 166 5.04 7.86 -1.85
N GLY A 167 5.54 9.09 -1.93
CA GLY A 167 5.82 9.82 -3.17
C GLY A 167 7.06 9.32 -3.93
N ASP A 168 8.05 8.77 -3.23
CA ASP A 168 9.25 8.16 -3.84
C ASP A 168 8.95 6.88 -4.64
N HIS A 169 7.71 6.39 -4.55
CA HIS A 169 7.24 5.21 -5.26
C HIS A 169 6.27 5.51 -6.42
N GLU A 170 6.00 6.79 -6.71
CA GLU A 170 5.28 7.21 -7.91
C GLU A 170 6.24 7.77 -8.98
N LEU A 171 7.00 6.90 -9.68
CA LEU A 171 7.53 7.11 -11.06
C LEU A 171 7.82 5.78 -11.79
#